data_AF-A0A0C1R5U4-F1
#
_entry.id   AF-A0A0C1R5U4-F1
#
_cell.length_a   1.000
_cell.length_b   1.000
_cell.length_c   1.000
_cell.angle_alpha   90.00
_cell.angle_beta   90.00
_cell.angle_gamma   90.00
#
_symmetry.space_group_name_H-M   'P 1'
#
loop_
_entity.id
_entity.type
_entity.pdbx_description
1 polymer ?
#
loop_
_entity_poly.entity_id
_entity_poly.type
_entity_poly.pdbx_seq_one_letter_code
_entity_poly.pdbx_strand_id
1 'polypeptide(L)' 'MEGKDFEVEAYVDLMVSLLDLKLKDEYRDGVVDNFERIMAIAQVVNEFPLPDELEASTEFQPG' A
#
# COMPACT_ATOMS: atom_id res chain seq x y z
N MET A 1 0.52 -18.09 -0.02
CA MET A 1 -0.28 -17.76 1.17
C MET A 1 -1.73 -17.85 0.74
N GLU A 2 -2.55 -18.66 1.42
CA GLU A 2 -4.00 -18.62 1.21
C GLU A 2 -4.47 -17.18 1.45
N GLY A 3 -5.12 -16.61 0.44
CA GLY A 3 -5.56 -15.23 0.44
C GLY A 3 -6.65 -15.04 1.48
N LYS A 4 -6.28 -14.54 2.66
CA LYS A 4 -7.24 -13.75 3.42
C LYS A 4 -7.65 -12.59 2.52
N ASP A 5 -8.95 -12.40 2.36
CA ASP A 5 -9.48 -11.18 1.77
C ASP A 5 -8.83 -10.00 2.49
N PHE A 6 -8.23 -9.10 1.72
CA PHE A 6 -7.54 -7.94 2.26
C PHE A 6 -8.59 -6.94 2.74
N GLU A 7 -8.71 -6.78 4.05
CA GLU A 7 -9.64 -5.81 4.63
C GLU A 7 -9.00 -4.42 4.69
N VAL A 8 -9.29 -3.62 3.66
CA VAL A 8 -8.73 -2.28 3.47
C VAL A 8 -9.02 -1.37 4.67
N GLU A 9 -10.24 -1.42 5.21
CA GLU A 9 -10.61 -0.64 6.40
C GLU A 9 -9.73 -0.95 7.60
N ALA A 10 -9.57 -2.23 7.93
CA ALA A 10 -8.73 -2.67 9.04
C ALA A 10 -7.27 -2.28 8.81
N TYR A 11 -6.78 -2.39 7.57
CA TYR A 11 -5.44 -1.94 7.22
C TYR A 11 -5.26 -0.43 7.44
N VAL A 12 -6.19 0.40 6.97
CA VAL A 12 -6.14 1.86 7.16
C VAL A 12 -6.12 2.20 8.65
N ASP A 13 -7.00 1.62 9.46
CA ASP A 13 -7.07 1.88 10.90
C ASP A 13 -5.78 1.48 11.62
N LEU A 14 -5.21 0.32 11.28
CA LEU A 14 -3.93 -0.14 11.82
C LEU A 14 -2.76 0.76 11.40
N MET A 15 -2.72 1.22 10.15
CA MET A 15 -1.66 2.10 9.65
C MET A 15 -1.74 3.49 10.26
N VAL A 16 -2.95 4.02 10.49
CA VAL A 16 -3.16 5.26 11.22
C VAL A 16 -2.58 5.15 12.63
N SER A 17 -2.87 4.05 13.34
CA SER A 17 -2.30 3.81 14.67
C SER A 17 -0.78 3.59 14.65
N LEU A 18 -0.25 2.87 13.67
CA LEU A 18 1.17 2.53 13.58
C LEU A 18 2.02 3.77 13.31
N LEU A 19 1.53 4.67 12.46
CA LEU A 19 2.24 5.87 12.02
C LEU A 19 1.95 7.10 12.92
N ASP A 20 1.16 6.93 13.98
CA ASP A 20 0.68 8.02 14.85
C ASP A 20 0.02 9.16 14.05
N LEU A 21 -0.77 8.80 13.04
CA LEU A 21 -1.48 9.76 12.21
C LEU A 21 -2.79 10.16 12.88
N LYS A 22 -3.09 11.47 12.86
CA LYS A 22 -4.40 11.98 13.28
C LYS A 22 -5.34 12.03 12.08
N LEU A 23 -5.85 10.88 11.66
CA LEU A 23 -6.87 10.82 10.63
C LEU A 23 -8.23 11.21 11.24
N LYS A 24 -8.81 12.31 10.75
CA LYS A 24 -10.14 12.70 11.17
C LYS A 24 -11.19 11.83 10.49
N ASP A 25 -12.28 11.56 11.19
CA ASP A 25 -13.40 10.74 10.69
C ASP A 25 -13.92 11.23 9.33
N GLU A 26 -13.96 12.55 9.10
CA GLU A 26 -14.41 13.16 7.84
C GLU A 26 -13.57 12.75 6.61
N TYR A 27 -12.34 12.26 6.81
CA TYR A 27 -11.45 11.81 5.74
C TYR A 27 -11.34 10.29 5.65
N ARG A 28 -11.82 9.53 6.64
CA ARG A 28 -11.57 8.08 6.73
C ARG A 28 -12.08 7.35 5.49
N ASP A 29 -13.33 7.57 5.13
CA ASP A 29 -13.97 6.89 3.98
C ASP A 29 -13.22 7.21 2.68
N GLY A 30 -12.82 8.47 2.49
CA GLY A 30 -12.04 8.87 1.32
C GLY A 30 -10.65 8.24 1.26
N VAL A 31 -10.02 8.00 2.42
CA VAL A 31 -8.74 7.28 2.48
C VAL A 31 -8.93 5.80 2.13
N VAL A 32 -9.96 5.16 2.66
CA VAL A 32 -10.31 3.76 2.34
C VAL A 32 -10.56 3.60 0.84
N ASP A 33 -11.42 4.43 0.24
CA ASP A 33 -11.71 4.44 -1.20
C ASP A 33 -10.44 4.55 -2.06
N ASN A 34 -9.48 5.38 -1.62
CA ASN A 34 -8.23 5.57 -2.35
C ASN A 34 -7.32 4.35 -2.23
N PHE A 35 -7.27 3.70 -1.07
CA PHE A 35 -6.52 2.45 -0.91
C PHE A 35 -7.11 1.31 -1.75
N GLU A 36 -8.43 1.19 -1.84
CA GLU A 36 -9.09 0.22 -2.74
C GLU A 36 -8.66 0.42 -4.20
N ARG A 37 -8.66 1.67 -4.68
CA ARG A 37 -8.21 2.00 -6.05
C ARG A 37 -6.73 1.69 -6.26
N ILE A 38 -5.87 2.04 -5.30
CA ILE A 38 -4.43 1.75 -5.36
C ILE A 38 -4.20 0.24 -5.37
N MET A 39 -4.95 -0.52 -4.57
CA MET A 39 -4.82 -1.97 -4.48
C MET A 39 -5.13 -2.63 -5.83
N ALA A 40 -6.17 -2.19 -6.54
CA ALA A 40 -6.49 -2.72 -7.86
C ALA A 40 -5.33 -2.55 -8.86
N ILE A 41 -4.62 -1.41 -8.81
CA ILE A 41 -3.44 -1.17 -9.64
C ILE A 41 -2.26 -2.03 -9.17
N ALA A 42 -2.03 -2.10 -7.86
CA ALA A 42 -0.94 -2.86 -7.26
C ALA A 42 -1.05 -4.36 -7.54
N GLN A 43 -2.27 -4.91 -7.59
CA GLN A 43 -2.51 -6.31 -7.96
C GLN A 43 -1.92 -6.62 -9.35
N VAL A 44 -2.22 -5.77 -10.35
CA VAL A 44 -1.66 -5.93 -11.70
C VAL A 44 -0.14 -5.82 -11.71
N VAL A 45 0.43 -4.89 -10.94
CA VAL A 45 1.89 -4.72 -10.84
C VAL A 45 2.58 -5.91 -10.16
N ASN A 46 1.93 -6.53 -9.17
CA ASN A 46 2.48 -7.67 -8.45
C ASN A 46 2.41 -8.99 -9.25
N GLU A 47 1.69 -9.03 -10.37
CA GLU A 47 1.68 -10.18 -11.29
C GLU A 47 2.92 -10.26 -12.18
N PHE A 48 3.66 -9.15 -12.34
CA PHE A 48 4.91 -9.17 -13.09
C PHE A 48 5.98 -9.96 -12.31
N PRO A 49 6.70 -10.89 -12.95
CA PRO A 49 7.79 -11.60 -12.30
C PRO A 49 8.91 -10.63 -11.90
N LEU A 50 9.42 -10.78 -10.69
CA LEU A 50 10.58 -10.03 -10.19
C LEU A 50 11.81 -10.95 -10.20
N PRO A 51 12.76 -10.78 -11.15
CA PRO A 51 14.03 -11.51 -11.14
C PRO A 51 14.85 -11.22 -9.88
N ASP A 52 15.65 -12.19 -9.44
CA ASP A 52 16.48 -12.04 -8.24
C ASP A 52 17.54 -10.93 -8.39
N GLU A 53 17.98 -10.67 -9.64
CA GLU A 53 18.96 -9.63 -9.96
C GLU A 53 18.33 -8.25 -10.22
N LEU A 54 17.02 -8.11 -10.05
CA LEU A 54 16.33 -6.83 -10.23
C LEU A 54 16.64 -5.88 -9.06
N GLU A 55 17.31 -4.77 -9.35
CA GLU A 55 17.55 -3.70 -8.40
C GLU A 55 16.56 -2.54 -8.60
N ALA A 56 16.35 -1.75 -7.53
CA ALA A 56 15.57 -0.53 -7.64
C ALA A 56 16.26 0.45 -8.61
N SER A 57 15.49 1.04 -9.53
CA SER A 57 16.03 1.95 -10.57
C SER A 57 16.70 3.21 -10.02
N THR A 58 16.48 3.56 -8.75
CA THR A 58 17.04 4.78 -8.16
C THR A 58 18.50 4.53 -7.76
N GLU A 59 19.43 4.95 -8.61
CA GLU A 59 20.86 4.98 -8.29
C GLU A 59 21.14 6.16 -7.33
N PHE A 60 21.66 5.87 -6.14
CA PHE A 60 22.16 6.90 -5.23
C PHE A 60 23.48 7.45 -5.75
N GLN A 61 23.55 8.75 -6.03
CA GLN A 61 24.78 9.46 -6.39
C GLN A 61 25.29 10.27 -5.18
N PRO A 62 26.34 9.80 -4.47
CA PRO A 62 26.99 10.62 -3.45
C PRO A 62 27.69 11.82 -4.11
N GLY A 63 27.46 13.01 -3.56
CA GLY A 63 28.16 14.25 -3.95
C GLY A 63 29.52 14.43 -3.30
#